data_AF-X0C397-F1
#
_entry.id   AF-X0C397-F1
#
_cell.length_a   1.000
_cell.length_b   1.000
_cell.length_c   1.000
_cell.angle_alpha   90.00
_cell.angle_beta   90.00
_cell.angle_gamma   90.00
#
_symmetry.space_group_name_H-M   'P 1'
#
loop_
_entity.id
_entity.type
_entity.pdbx_description
1 polymer ?
#
loop_
_entity_poly.entity_id
_entity_poly.type
_entity_poly.pdbx_seq_one_letter_code
_entity_poly.pdbx_strand_id
1 'polypeptide(L)'
;MWNSNDTRPRVMTYVRRDPRLLADQIRPFQTRDILWLTINGMTIVNFYRQNDEKDALNTLLRWPVPERCLVAGDLLFILRSSAG
;
A
#
# COMPACT_ATOMS: atom_id res chain seq x y z
N MET A 1 11.84 15.15 1.57
CA MET A 1 12.81 14.79 2.63
C MET A 1 12.04 14.41 3.89
N TRP A 2 12.44 13.36 4.60
CA TRP A 2 11.83 12.96 5.88
C TRP A 2 12.46 13.79 7.01
N ASN A 3 11.81 14.88 7.37
CA ASN A 3 12.33 15.85 8.34
C ASN A 3 11.59 15.82 9.70
N SER A 4 10.54 15.00 9.84
CA SER A 4 9.72 14.93 11.05
C SER A 4 8.98 13.60 11.15
N ASN A 5 8.36 13.33 12.30
CA ASN A 5 7.44 12.21 12.46
C ASN A 5 6.26 12.27 11.48
N ASP A 6 5.90 13.45 10.97
CA ASP A 6 4.82 13.65 10.00
C ASP A 6 5.22 13.31 8.56
N THR A 7 6.52 13.22 8.27
CA THR A 7 7.04 12.98 6.92
C THR A 7 7.74 11.62 6.77
N ARG A 8 7.95 10.88 7.87
CA ARG A 8 8.50 9.52 7.85
C ARG A 8 7.50 8.53 7.22
N PRO A 9 7.95 7.58 6.38
CA PRO A 9 7.10 6.49 5.90
C PRO A 9 6.60 5.65 7.05
N ARG A 10 5.35 5.17 6.94
CA ARG A 10 4.76 4.22 7.89
C ARG A 10 4.73 2.79 7.35
N VAL A 11 5.01 2.62 6.06
CA VAL A 11 5.11 1.31 5.40
C VAL A 11 6.48 1.14 4.74
N MET A 12 6.93 -0.10 4.70
CA MET A 12 8.12 -0.53 3.97
C MET A 12 7.86 -1.92 3.40
N THR A 13 8.32 -2.16 2.17
CA THR A 13 8.30 -3.49 1.56
C THR A 13 9.73 -3.89 1.22
N TYR A 14 10.16 -5.05 1.73
CA TYR A 14 11.43 -5.66 1.36
C TYR A 14 11.22 -6.63 0.20
N VAL A 15 11.91 -6.39 -0.91
CA VAL A 15 11.94 -7.33 -2.04
C VAL A 15 13.23 -8.13 -1.95
N ARG A 16 13.12 -9.46 -1.87
CA ARG A 16 14.28 -10.34 -1.87
C ARG A 16 15.08 -10.14 -3.15
N ARG A 17 16.41 -10.02 -3.03
CA ARG A 17 17.30 -9.93 -4.18
C ARG A 17 17.29 -11.23 -4.99
N ASP A 18 16.77 -11.16 -6.21
CA ASP A 18 16.74 -12.24 -7.20
C ASP A 18 16.74 -11.60 -8.59
N PRO A 19 17.61 -12.00 -9.53
CA PRO A 19 17.67 -11.40 -10.86
C PRO A 19 16.39 -11.59 -11.69
N ARG A 20 15.50 -12.53 -11.29
CA ARG A 20 14.21 -12.75 -11.93
C ARG A 20 13.11 -11.82 -11.40
N LEU A 21 13.38 -11.02 -10.37
CA LEU A 21 12.42 -10.07 -9.80
C LEU A 21 12.76 -8.66 -10.29
N LEU A 22 11.98 -8.17 -11.25
CA LEU A 22 12.01 -6.78 -11.71
C LEU A 22 11.04 -5.99 -10.83
N ALA A 23 11.59 -5.12 -9.99
CA ALA A 23 10.85 -4.40 -8.98
C ALA A 23 10.96 -2.89 -9.19
N ASP A 24 9.83 -2.25 -9.47
CA ASP A 24 9.74 -0.81 -9.62
C ASP A 24 8.80 -0.23 -8.58
N GLN A 25 9.20 0.88 -7.96
CA GLN A 25 8.28 1.66 -7.14
C GLN A 25 7.48 2.62 -8.00
N ILE A 26 6.16 2.56 -7.88
CA ILE A 26 5.27 3.54 -8.49
C ILE A 26 4.65 4.43 -7.41
N ARG A 27 4.27 5.65 -7.77
CA ARG A 27 3.70 6.64 -6.85
C ARG A 27 2.46 7.31 -7.45
N PRO A 28 1.32 6.60 -7.54
CA PRO A 28 0.09 7.17 -8.08
C PRO A 28 -0.42 8.33 -7.22
N PHE A 29 -0.14 8.28 -5.91
CA PHE A 29 -0.46 9.31 -4.94
C PHE A 29 0.74 9.58 -4.03
N GLN A 30 0.88 10.82 -3.59
CA GLN A 30 1.86 11.19 -2.57
C GLN A 30 1.29 10.87 -1.19
N THR A 31 1.69 9.74 -0.62
CA THR A 31 1.31 9.33 0.75
C THR A 31 2.47 8.60 1.41
N ARG A 32 2.49 8.62 2.74
CA ARG A 32 3.45 7.89 3.58
C ARG A 32 2.90 6.57 4.11
N ASP A 33 1.60 6.35 3.95
CA ASP A 33 0.83 5.25 4.54
C ASP A 33 0.59 4.11 3.54
N ILE A 34 0.92 4.33 2.27
CA ILE A 34 0.75 3.34 1.19
C ILE A 34 1.99 3.32 0.31
N LEU A 35 2.44 2.11 -0.03
CA LEU A 35 3.57 1.87 -0.92
C LEU A 35 3.12 0.92 -2.05
N TRP A 36 3.21 1.40 -3.29
CA TRP A 36 2.95 0.60 -4.48
C TRP A 36 4.26 0.16 -5.13
N LEU A 37 4.33 -1.12 -5.45
CA LEU A 37 5.41 -1.73 -6.22
C LEU A 37 4.81 -2.48 -7.41
N THR A 38 5.51 -2.47 -8.54
CA THR A 38 5.27 -3.42 -9.62
C THR A 38 6.39 -4.45 -9.58
N ILE A 39 6.04 -5.72 -9.39
CA ILE A 39 6.96 -6.86 -9.41
C ILE A 39 6.57 -7.77 -10.57
N ASN A 40 7.38 -7.85 -11.63
CA ASN A 40 7.10 -8.70 -12.81
C ASN A 40 5.68 -8.52 -13.38
N GLY A 41 5.20 -7.27 -13.43
CA GLY A 41 3.86 -6.92 -13.91
C GLY A 41 2.71 -7.18 -12.93
N MET A 42 2.98 -7.62 -11.70
CA MET A 42 2.01 -7.64 -10.59
C MET A 42 2.16 -6.38 -9.75
N THR A 43 1.06 -5.68 -9.47
CA THR A 43 1.07 -4.56 -8.53
C THR A 43 0.87 -5.09 -7.11
N ILE A 44 1.81 -4.80 -6.22
CA ILE A 44 1.73 -5.10 -4.79
C ILE A 44 1.59 -3.78 -4.05
N VAL A 45 0.56 -3.68 -3.22
CA VAL A 45 0.26 -2.50 -2.42
C VAL A 45 0.38 -2.86 -0.95
N ASN A 46 1.36 -2.26 -0.27
CA ASN A 46 1.48 -2.33 1.18
C ASN A 46 0.80 -1.11 1.79
N PHE A 47 -0.25 -1.38 2.57
CA PHE A 47 -1.19 -0.38 3.09
C PHE A 47 -1.17 -0.40 4.63
N TYR A 48 -1.00 0.76 5.23
CA TYR A 48 -1.15 0.95 6.67
C TYR A 48 -2.28 1.93 6.95
N ARG A 49 -3.25 1.52 7.75
CA ARG A 49 -4.29 2.42 8.26
C ARG A 49 -3.92 2.86 9.67
N GLN A 50 -3.61 4.13 9.85
CA GLN A 50 -3.55 4.70 11.20
C GLN A 50 -4.97 4.85 11.76
N ASN A 51 -5.14 4.62 13.06
CA ASN A 51 -6.37 4.98 13.78
C ASN A 51 -6.73 6.45 13.52
N ASP A 52 -8.03 6.68 13.29
CA ASP A 52 -8.65 7.99 13.09
C ASP A 52 -8.27 8.78 11.81
N GLU A 53 -7.29 8.34 11.01
CA GLU A 53 -6.98 8.91 9.70
C GLU A 53 -7.70 8.13 8.57
N LYS A 54 -8.65 8.78 7.89
CA LYS A 54 -9.37 8.22 6.72
C LYS A 54 -8.60 8.36 5.40
N ASP A 55 -7.52 9.13 5.38
CA ASP A 55 -6.88 9.58 4.14
C ASP A 55 -6.24 8.45 3.34
N ALA A 56 -5.59 7.49 4.00
CA ALA A 56 -5.04 6.32 3.33
C ALA A 56 -6.15 5.46 2.70
N LEU A 57 -7.21 5.15 3.45
CA LEU A 57 -8.33 4.34 2.94
C LEU A 57 -9.04 5.04 1.78
N ASN A 58 -9.30 6.35 1.90
CA ASN A 58 -9.88 7.15 0.82
C ASN A 58 -8.99 7.15 -0.43
N THR A 59 -7.67 7.26 -0.24
CA THR A 59 -6.70 7.17 -1.35
C THR A 59 -6.78 5.82 -2.04
N LEU A 60 -6.80 4.73 -1.27
CA LEU A 60 -6.90 3.37 -1.79
C LEU A 60 -8.21 3.15 -2.56
N LEU A 61 -9.35 3.63 -2.05
CA LEU A 61 -10.67 3.48 -2.68
C LEU A 61 -10.84 4.32 -3.95
N ARG A 62 -10.10 5.43 -4.10
CA ARG A 62 -10.09 6.27 -5.32
C ARG A 62 -9.12 5.77 -6.38
N TRP A 63 -8.20 4.89 -6.03
CA TRP A 63 -7.17 4.41 -6.94
C TRP A 63 -7.76 3.42 -7.95
N PRO A 64 -7.56 3.63 -9.29
CA PRO A 64 -7.98 2.65 -10.28
C PRO A 64 -7.13 1.38 -10.17
N VAL A 65 -7.72 0.31 -9.62
CA VAL A 65 -7.03 -0.95 -9.36
C VAL A 65 -6.69 -1.67 -10.67
N PRO A 66 -5.43 -2.03 -10.92
CA PRO A 66 -5.03 -2.78 -12.11
C PRO A 66 -5.43 -4.25 -12.03
N GLU A 67 -5.50 -4.95 -13.17
CA GLU A 67 -5.96 -6.36 -13.25
C GLU A 67 -5.18 -7.32 -12.35
N ARG A 68 -3.84 -7.18 -12.29
CA ARG A 68 -2.95 -8.03 -11.49
C ARG A 68 -2.52 -7.26 -10.24
N CYS A 69 -3.37 -7.23 -9.23
CA CYS A 69 -3.14 -6.47 -8.00
C CYS A 69 -3.28 -7.33 -6.74
N LEU A 70 -2.37 -7.15 -5.79
CA LEU A 70 -2.48 -7.62 -4.42
C LEU A 70 -2.40 -6.42 -3.48
N VAL A 71 -3.42 -6.23 -2.66
CA VAL A 71 -3.40 -5.27 -1.55
C VAL A 71 -3.23 -6.04 -0.25
N ALA A 72 -2.24 -5.66 0.55
CA ALA A 72 -1.94 -6.26 1.84
C ALA A 72 -1.47 -5.20 2.84
N GLY A 73 -1.51 -5.53 4.12
CA GLY A 73 -0.99 -4.68 5.19
C GLY A 73 -1.89 -4.66 6.41
N ASP A 74 -1.70 -3.68 7.28
CA ASP A 74 -2.48 -3.55 8.51
C ASP A 74 -3.73 -2.70 8.28
N LEU A 75 -4.84 -3.42 8.15
CA LEU A 75 -6.13 -2.89 7.74
C LEU A 75 -6.99 -2.44 8.94
N LEU A 76 -6.68 -2.92 10.15
CA LEU A 76 -7.41 -2.67 11.40
C LEU A 76 -8.95 -2.67 11.23
N PHE A 77 -9.50 -3.58 10.42
CA PHE A 77 -10.92 -3.85 10.35
C PHE A 77 -11.21 -5.32 10.64
N ILE A 78 -12.29 -5.57 11.37
CA ILE A 78 -12.87 -6.91 11.50
C ILE A 78 -13.87 -7.04 10.37
N LEU A 79 -13.57 -7.87 9.36
CA LEU A 79 -14.55 -8.27 8.37
C LEU A 79 -15.62 -9.08 9.09
N ARG A 80 -16.81 -8.50 9.26
CA ARG A 80 -17.98 -9.25 9.68
C ARG A 80 -18.70 -9.72 8.43
N SER A 81 -18.90 -11.03 8.33
CA SER A 81 -19.90 -11.56 7.41
C SER A 81 -21.26 -11.06 7.88
N SER A 82 -21.96 -10.32 7.03
CA SER A 82 -23.39 -10.16 7.17
C SER A 82 -24.02 -11.51 6.82
N ALA A 83 -24.32 -12.31 7.84
CA ALA A 83 -25.23 -13.44 7.68
C ALA A 83 -26.58 -12.85 7.27
N GLY A 84 -26.94 -13.04 6.00
CA GLY A 84 -28.28 -12.80 5.49
C GLY A 84 -29.19 -13.98 5.84
#